data_AF-A0A7W1T301-F1
#
_entry.id   AF-A0A7W1T301-F1
#
_cell.length_a   1.000
_cell.length_b   1.000
_cell.length_c   1.000
_cell.angle_alpha   90.00
_cell.angle_beta   90.00
_cell.angle_gamma   90.00
#
_symmetry.space_group_name_H-M   'P 1'
#
loop_
_entity.id
_entity.type
_entity.pdbx_description
1 polymer ?
#
loop_
_entity_poly.entity_id
_entity_poly.type
_entity_poly.pdbx_seq_one_letter_code
_entity_poly.pdbx_strand_id
1 'polypeptide(L)'
;VEADALAAGGKGADLYFVVALNHASSDVASGENGGRRLSHVAVVQSLTRVAALQANKATVQDVSVKLPSGDNAKNLRVIAFVQEPEQGKVLGATMNAL
;
A
#
# COMPACT_ATOMS: atom_id res chain seq x y z
N VAL A 1 -10.28 -1.06 7.87
CA VAL A 1 -10.24 -0.40 6.54
C VAL A 1 -11.63 -0.46 5.95
N GLU A 2 -12.10 0.64 5.37
CA GLU A 2 -13.44 0.74 4.79
C GLU A 2 -13.33 1.14 3.31
N ALA A 3 -14.20 0.57 2.49
CA ALA A 3 -14.37 0.94 1.09
C ALA A 3 -15.86 0.98 0.74
N ASP A 4 -16.26 2.03 0.03
CA ASP A 4 -17.61 2.18 -0.48
C ASP A 4 -17.96 1.11 -1.52
N ALA A 5 -19.26 0.97 -1.78
CA ALA A 5 -19.76 0.12 -2.84
C ALA A 5 -19.21 0.54 -4.22
N LEU A 6 -18.87 -0.44 -5.05
CA LEU A 6 -18.57 -0.17 -6.45
C LEU A 6 -19.83 0.31 -7.18
N ALA A 7 -19.65 1.20 -8.16
CA ALA A 7 -20.72 1.67 -9.02
C ALA A 7 -21.43 0.51 -9.72
N ALA A 8 -22.75 0.65 -9.91
CA ALA A 8 -23.56 -0.35 -10.59
C ALA A 8 -23.02 -0.61 -12.02
N GLY A 9 -22.78 -1.88 -12.36
CA GLY A 9 -22.24 -2.29 -13.66
C GLY A 9 -20.71 -2.15 -13.78
N GLY A 10 -20.01 -1.74 -12.74
CA GLY A 10 -18.54 -1.74 -12.70
C GLY A 10 -17.95 -3.15 -12.72
N LYS A 11 -16.72 -3.28 -13.25
CA LYS A 11 -15.93 -4.50 -13.07
C LYS A 11 -15.70 -4.72 -11.57
N GLY A 12 -15.55 -5.98 -11.14
CA GLY A 12 -15.13 -6.29 -9.76
C GLY A 12 -13.81 -5.59 -9.44
N ALA A 13 -13.54 -5.32 -8.17
CA ALA A 13 -12.30 -4.66 -7.74
C ALA A 13 -11.79 -5.27 -6.45
N ASP A 14 -10.53 -5.00 -6.14
CA ASP A 14 -9.85 -5.53 -4.97
C ASP A 14 -9.39 -4.39 -4.06
N LEU A 15 -9.64 -4.57 -2.77
CA LEU A 15 -9.12 -3.68 -1.73
C LEU A 15 -7.76 -4.21 -1.26
N TYR A 16 -6.76 -3.34 -1.36
CA TYR A 16 -5.40 -3.59 -0.89
C TYR A 16 -5.09 -2.76 0.34
N PHE A 17 -4.32 -3.33 1.24
CA PHE A 17 -3.70 -2.66 2.37
C PHE A 17 -2.19 -2.79 2.29
N VAL A 18 -1.49 -1.69 2.52
CA VAL A 18 -0.05 -1.57 2.31
C VAL A 18 0.58 -0.91 3.52
N VAL A 19 1.72 -1.45 3.94
CA VAL A 19 2.65 -0.82 4.87
C VAL A 19 3.88 -0.40 4.07
N ALA A 20 4.28 0.85 4.18
CA ALA A 20 5.45 1.37 3.49
C ALA A 20 6.30 2.26 4.42
N LEU A 21 7.59 2.36 4.13
CA LEU A 21 8.48 3.31 4.80
C LEU A 21 8.28 4.72 4.27
N ASN A 22 8.32 5.72 5.15
CA ASN A 22 8.37 7.12 4.76
C ASN A 22 9.67 7.41 4.02
N HIS A 23 10.79 6.96 4.59
CA HIS A 23 12.13 7.09 4.04
C HIS A 23 12.91 5.79 4.17
N ALA A 24 13.76 5.51 3.18
CA ALA A 24 14.81 4.50 3.26
C ALA A 24 16.08 5.02 2.57
N SER A 25 17.24 4.48 2.94
CA SER A 25 18.50 4.85 2.30
C SER A 25 19.39 3.64 2.05
N SER A 26 20.14 3.67 0.96
CA SER A 26 21.10 2.62 0.60
C SER A 26 22.46 3.22 0.28
N ASP A 27 23.50 2.72 0.94
CA ASP A 27 24.90 3.01 0.60
C ASP A 27 25.36 2.03 -0.49
N VAL A 28 25.69 2.56 -1.67
CA VAL A 28 26.06 1.76 -2.83
C VAL A 28 27.57 1.61 -2.88
N ALA A 29 28.09 0.41 -2.61
CA ALA A 29 29.53 0.16 -2.54
C ALA A 29 30.25 0.30 -3.90
N SER A 30 29.61 -0.11 -5.01
CA SER A 30 30.23 -0.14 -6.35
C SER A 30 29.19 -0.10 -7.48
N GLY A 31 29.64 0.16 -8.71
CA GLY A 31 28.80 0.22 -9.91
C GLY A 31 28.55 1.66 -10.38
N GLU A 32 27.55 1.86 -11.25
CA GLU A 32 27.21 3.17 -11.80
C GLU A 32 26.88 4.21 -10.70
N ASN A 33 26.30 3.76 -9.59
CA ASN A 33 26.00 4.57 -8.42
C ASN A 33 27.02 4.40 -7.28
N GLY A 34 28.18 3.77 -7.54
CA GLY A 34 29.20 3.46 -6.54
C GLY A 34 29.68 4.68 -5.75
N GLY A 35 29.82 4.51 -4.43
CA GLY A 35 30.21 5.55 -3.49
C GLY A 35 29.09 6.52 -3.11
N ARG A 36 27.85 6.33 -3.62
CA ARG A 36 26.72 7.22 -3.34
C ARG A 36 25.78 6.64 -2.29
N ARG A 37 25.19 7.53 -1.51
CA ARG A 37 24.03 7.26 -0.65
C ARG A 37 22.76 7.65 -1.39
N LEU A 38 21.92 6.67 -1.71
CA LEU A 38 20.63 6.90 -2.37
C LEU A 38 19.52 7.03 -1.33
N SER A 39 18.57 7.93 -1.58
CA SER A 39 17.39 8.14 -0.74
C SER A 39 16.15 7.68 -1.49
N HIS A 40 15.28 6.95 -0.80
CA HIS A 40 14.04 6.39 -1.31
C HIS A 40 12.87 6.85 -0.45
N VAL A 41 11.69 6.95 -1.05
CA VAL A 41 10.44 7.29 -0.34
C VAL A 41 9.36 6.26 -0.68
N ALA A 42 8.41 6.07 0.24
CA ALA A 42 7.28 5.16 0.05
C ALA A 42 7.70 3.72 -0.32
N VAL A 43 8.75 3.20 0.33
CA VAL A 43 9.25 1.84 0.07
C VAL A 43 8.29 0.82 0.71
N VAL A 44 7.57 0.07 -0.12
CA VAL A 44 6.61 -0.95 0.31
C VAL A 44 7.30 -2.05 1.09
N GLN A 45 6.81 -2.32 2.30
CA GLN A 45 7.25 -3.41 3.18
C GLN A 45 6.29 -4.60 3.10
N SER A 46 5.00 -4.33 2.96
CA SER A 46 3.98 -5.36 2.73
C SER A 46 2.86 -4.81 1.86
N LEU A 47 2.40 -5.61 0.90
CA LEU A 47 1.21 -5.33 0.09
C LEU A 47 0.29 -6.54 0.16
N THR A 48 -0.92 -6.34 0.67
CA THR A 48 -1.85 -7.43 0.94
C THR A 48 -3.21 -7.12 0.35
N ARG A 49 -3.74 -8.03 -0.45
CA ARG A 49 -5.15 -8.01 -0.88
C ARG A 49 -6.00 -8.43 0.32
N VAL A 50 -6.85 -7.53 0.81
CA VAL A 50 -7.62 -7.76 2.05
C VAL A 50 -9.09 -8.08 1.79
N ALA A 51 -9.65 -7.66 0.65
CA ALA A 51 -11.02 -8.01 0.26
C ALA A 51 -11.23 -7.92 -1.25
N ALA A 52 -12.20 -8.68 -1.75
CA ALA A 52 -12.84 -8.43 -3.05
C ALA A 52 -14.04 -7.51 -2.83
N LEU A 53 -14.21 -6.49 -3.66
CA LEU A 53 -15.34 -5.58 -3.63
C LEU A 53 -16.41 -6.00 -4.64
N GLN A 54 -17.67 -5.80 -4.24
CA GLN A 54 -18.84 -6.11 -5.04
C GLN A 54 -19.63 -4.83 -5.35
N ALA A 55 -20.36 -4.84 -6.46
CA ALA A 55 -21.29 -3.76 -6.78
C ALA A 55 -22.35 -3.62 -5.68
N ASN A 56 -22.73 -2.38 -5.38
CA ASN A 56 -23.81 -2.05 -4.43
C ASN A 56 -23.61 -2.58 -2.99
N LYS A 57 -22.38 -2.92 -2.60
CA LYS A 57 -22.06 -3.37 -1.23
C LYS A 57 -20.79 -2.74 -0.70
N ALA A 58 -20.92 -1.93 0.35
CA ALA A 58 -19.78 -1.41 1.10
C ALA A 58 -19.04 -2.56 1.83
N THR A 59 -17.73 -2.39 2.04
CA THR A 59 -16.88 -3.39 2.67
C THR A 59 -16.10 -2.77 3.81
N VAL A 60 -16.15 -3.44 4.96
CA VAL A 60 -15.34 -3.12 6.15
C VAL A 60 -14.52 -4.35 6.49
N GLN A 61 -13.21 -4.15 6.65
CA GLN A 61 -12.27 -5.23 6.95
C GLN A 61 -11.32 -4.81 8.07
N ASP A 62 -11.26 -5.63 9.12
CA ASP A 62 -10.19 -5.56 10.11
C ASP A 62 -8.93 -6.20 9.52
N VAL A 63 -7.82 -5.46 9.60
CA VAL A 63 -6.54 -5.86 9.02
C VAL A 63 -5.50 -5.82 10.13
N SER A 64 -4.91 -6.98 10.42
CA SER A 64 -3.76 -7.09 11.30
C SER A 64 -2.49 -7.24 10.46
N VAL A 65 -1.54 -6.33 10.63
CA VAL A 65 -0.24 -6.39 9.97
C VAL A 65 0.88 -6.48 11.00
N LYS A 66 1.90 -7.28 10.70
CA LYS A 66 3.14 -7.26 11.46
C LYS A 66 3.99 -6.11 10.93
N LEU A 67 4.34 -5.17 11.80
CA LEU A 67 5.27 -4.10 11.43
C LEU A 67 6.70 -4.66 11.34
N PRO A 68 7.53 -4.14 10.42
CA PRO A 68 8.95 -4.48 10.37
C PRO A 68 9.58 -4.23 11.76
N SER A 69 10.41 -5.17 12.21
CA SER A 69 11.12 -5.02 13.48
C SER A 69 12.27 -4.04 13.31
N GLY A 70 12.42 -3.11 14.26
CA GLY A 70 13.55 -2.18 14.29
C GLY A 70 13.31 -0.82 13.61
N ASP A 71 12.26 -0.66 12.81
CA ASP A 71 11.88 0.64 12.26
C ASP A 71 11.06 1.44 13.29
N ASN A 72 11.37 2.73 13.42
CA ASN A 72 10.56 3.66 14.18
C ASN A 72 9.17 3.73 13.55
N ALA A 73 8.09 3.55 14.32
CA ALA A 73 6.72 3.67 13.82
C ALA A 73 6.48 4.96 13.03
N LYS A 74 7.16 6.06 13.41
CA LYS A 74 7.12 7.35 12.72
C LYS A 74 7.68 7.33 11.29
N ASN A 75 8.50 6.33 10.96
CA ASN A 75 9.00 6.10 9.61
C ASN A 75 8.07 5.20 8.79
N LEU A 76 6.87 4.88 9.28
CA LEU A 76 5.90 4.08 8.53
C LEU A 76 4.71 4.92 8.08
N ARG A 77 4.13 4.51 6.97
CA ARG A 77 2.83 4.95 6.49
C ARG A 77 2.01 3.72 6.11
N VAL A 78 0.70 3.83 6.29
CA VAL A 78 -0.26 2.86 5.78
C VAL A 78 -0.98 3.46 4.60
N ILE A 79 -1.20 2.65 3.57
CA ILE A 79 -1.93 3.03 2.37
C ILE A 79 -3.02 1.97 2.16
N ALA A 80 -4.23 2.41 1.84
CA ALA A 80 -5.28 1.54 1.36
C ALA A 80 -5.75 2.02 0.01
N PHE A 81 -5.93 1.12 -0.95
CA PHE A 81 -6.42 1.48 -2.26
C PHE A 81 -7.30 0.38 -2.86
N VAL A 82 -8.23 0.81 -3.71
CA VAL A 82 -9.10 -0.06 -4.49
C VAL A 82 -8.58 -0.12 -5.92
N GLN A 83 -8.41 -1.32 -6.46
CA GLN A 83 -7.90 -1.52 -7.82
C GLN A 83 -8.80 -2.47 -8.62
N GLU A 84 -9.03 -2.17 -9.88
CA GLU A 84 -9.59 -3.14 -10.83
C GLU A 84 -8.69 -4.39 -10.95
N PRO A 85 -9.22 -5.53 -11.43
CA PRO A 85 -8.49 -6.79 -11.50
C PRO A 85 -7.32 -6.67 -12.50
N GLU A 86 -6.43 -7.65 -12.47
CA GLU A 86 -5.30 -7.74 -13.41
C GLU A 86 -4.37 -6.51 -13.39
N GLN A 87 -4.14 -5.94 -12.19
CA GLN A 87 -3.36 -4.72 -12.01
C GLN A 87 -3.94 -3.52 -12.77
N GLY A 88 -5.27 -3.46 -12.88
CA GLY A 88 -5.99 -2.41 -13.57
C GLY A 88 -5.99 -1.07 -12.84
N LYS A 89 -6.95 -0.21 -13.18
CA LYS A 89 -7.02 1.16 -12.66
C LYS A 89 -7.21 1.19 -11.14
N VAL A 90 -6.50 2.09 -10.46
CA VAL A 90 -6.81 2.45 -9.07
C VAL A 90 -8.05 3.35 -9.05
N LEU A 91 -9.10 2.87 -8.39
CA LEU A 91 -10.41 3.53 -8.32
C LEU A 91 -10.50 4.53 -7.16
N GLY A 92 -9.72 4.30 -6.11
CA GLY A 92 -9.64 5.18 -4.95
C GLY A 92 -8.47 4.78 -4.06
N ALA A 93 -7.94 5.74 -3.31
CA ALA A 93 -6.82 5.51 -2.40
C ALA A 93 -6.89 6.48 -1.21
N THR A 94 -6.33 6.04 -0.10
CA THR A 94 -6.09 6.86 1.09
C THR A 94 -4.76 6.46 1.73
N MET A 95 -4.21 7.37 2.52
CA MET A 95 -2.95 7.19 3.22
C MET A 95 -3.06 7.79 4.61
N ASN A 96 -2.44 7.13 5.59
CA ASN A 96 -2.26 7.67 6.93
C ASN A 96 -0.81 7.43 7.41
N ALA A 97 -0.26 8.40 8.14
CA ALA A 97 0.96 8.17 8.90
C ALA A 97 0.65 7.28 10.13
N LEU A 98 1.61 6.46 10.54
CA LEU A 98 1.54 5.71 11.79
C LEU A 98 2.15 6.50 12.96
#